data_AF-A0A530HCQ8-F1
#
_entry.id   AF-A0A530HCQ8-F1
#
_cell.length_a   1.000
_cell.length_b   1.000
_cell.length_c   1.000
_cell.angle_alpha   90.00
_cell.angle_beta   90.00
_cell.angle_gamma   90.00
#
_symmetry.space_group_name_H-M   'P 1'
#
loop_
_entity.id
_entity.type
_entity.pdbx_description
1 polymer ?
#
loop_
_entity_poly.entity_id
_entity_poly.type
_entity_poly.pdbx_seq_one_letter_code
_entity_poly.pdbx_strand_id
1 'polypeptide(L)' 'MAEPLRNDPQCRAALQLIRATIEEHCPPGVLMSEDQVNGHDGPELLAEARALARAIVLTVERLSIDGTKPPAPSIKA' A
#
# COMPACT_ATOMS: atom_id res chain seq x y z
N MET A 1 -7.57 -20.71 15.55
CA MET A 1 -7.24 -19.41 16.18
C MET A 1 -5.83 -19.08 15.67
N ALA A 2 -5.67 -18.02 14.90
CA ALA A 2 -4.35 -17.68 14.36
C ALA A 2 -3.45 -17.26 15.52
N GLU A 3 -2.33 -17.96 15.71
CA GLU A 3 -1.30 -17.53 16.64
C GLU A 3 -0.87 -16.11 16.24
N PRO A 4 -0.77 -15.16 17.19
CA PRO A 4 -0.29 -13.84 16.85
C PRO A 4 1.09 -14.01 16.23
N LEU A 5 1.31 -13.42 15.05
CA LEU A 5 2.63 -13.26 14.45
C LEU A 5 3.48 -12.50 15.47
N ARG A 6 4.11 -13.25 16.40
CA ARG A 6 5.17 -12.75 17.26
C ARG A 6 6.22 -12.15 16.34
N ASN A 7 6.87 -11.08 16.79
CA ASN A 7 7.92 -10.32 16.09
C ASN A 7 9.05 -11.21 15.53
N ASP A 8 8.73 -12.00 14.52
CA ASP A 8 9.64 -12.90 13.85
C ASP A 8 10.51 -12.02 12.95
N PRO A 9 11.85 -12.11 13.08
CA PRO A 9 12.75 -11.27 12.31
C PRO A 9 12.57 -11.48 10.80
N GLN A 10 12.17 -12.67 10.35
CA GLN A 10 11.87 -12.94 8.94
C GLN A 10 10.58 -12.24 8.51
N CYS A 11 9.55 -12.23 9.36
CA CYS A 11 8.32 -11.49 9.07
C CYS A 11 8.55 -9.98 9.01
N ARG A 12 9.38 -9.44 9.92
CA ARG A 12 9.76 -8.02 9.87
C ARG A 12 10.57 -7.68 8.61
N ALA A 13 11.54 -8.53 8.24
CA ALA A 13 12.29 -8.35 7.00
C ALA A 13 11.40 -8.41 5.76
N ALA A 14 10.39 -9.30 5.75
CA ALA A 14 9.42 -9.38 4.66
C ALA A 14 8.56 -8.10 4.55
N LEU A 15 8.09 -7.54 5.67
CA LEU A 15 7.35 -6.27 5.66
C LEU A 15 8.21 -5.11 5.18
N GLN A 16 9.47 -5.03 5.61
CA GLN A 16 10.42 -4.02 5.12
C GLN A 16 10.67 -4.11 3.61
N LEU A 17 10.80 -5.33 3.08
CA LEU A 17 10.92 -5.55 1.64
C LEU A 17 9.71 -5.01 0.89
N ILE A 18 8.50 -5.37 1.32
CA ILE A 18 7.24 -4.91 0.70
C ILE A 18 7.13 -3.40 0.77
N ARG A 19 7.45 -2.82 1.93
CA ARG A 19 7.44 -1.38 2.16
C ARG A 19 8.37 -0.64 1.19
N ALA A 20 9.62 -1.09 1.07
CA ALA A 20 10.58 -0.51 0.15
C ALA A 20 10.08 -0.56 -1.31
N THR A 21 9.50 -1.71 -1.72
CA THR A 21 8.90 -1.85 -3.05
C THR A 21 7.74 -0.87 -3.28
N ILE A 22 6.87 -0.69 -2.29
CA ILE A 22 5.77 0.28 -2.39
C ILE A 22 6.30 1.70 -2.48
N GLU A 23 7.28 2.08 -1.66
CA GLU A 23 7.89 3.42 -1.69
C GLU A 23 8.61 3.72 -3.01
N GLU A 24 9.21 2.70 -3.65
CA GLU A 24 9.90 2.83 -4.94
C GLU A 24 8.95 2.92 -6.13
N HIS A 25 7.86 2.15 -6.13
CA HIS A 25 7.01 1.98 -7.32
C HIS A 25 5.64 2.64 -7.23
N CYS A 26 5.11 2.89 -6.03
CA CYS A 26 3.80 3.49 -5.87
C CYS A 26 3.90 5.02 -5.86
N PRO A 27 2.85 5.72 -6.32
CA PRO A 27 2.85 7.18 -6.30
C PRO A 27 2.96 7.72 -4.86
N PRO A 28 3.53 8.92 -4.69
CA PRO A 28 3.72 9.52 -3.38
C PRO A 28 2.40 9.68 -2.62
N GLY A 29 2.45 9.48 -1.30
CA GLY A 29 1.31 9.63 -0.40
C GLY A 29 0.35 8.43 -0.38
N VAL A 30 0.70 7.30 -1.00
CA VAL A 30 -0.08 6.05 -0.88
C VAL A 30 0.25 5.27 0.39
N LEU A 31 1.50 5.32 0.84
CA LEU A 31 1.94 4.70 2.08
C LEU A 31 2.40 5.77 3.08
N MET A 32 1.91 5.69 4.31
CA MET A 32 2.34 6.50 5.44
C MET A 32 3.69 5.99 5.99
N SER A 33 4.50 6.86 6.61
CA SER A 33 5.76 6.48 7.26
C SER A 33 5.56 5.38 8.32
N GLU A 34 6.58 4.56 8.61
CA GLU A 34 6.48 3.48 9.60
C GLU A 34 6.00 4.00 10.97
N ASP A 35 6.53 5.14 11.43
CA ASP A 35 6.08 5.80 12.67
C ASP A 35 4.60 6.21 12.64
N GLN A 36 4.10 6.64 11.48
CA GLN A 36 2.68 7.02 11.32
C GLN A 36 1.78 5.78 11.32
N VAL A 37 2.22 4.70 10.66
CA VAL A 37 1.52 3.41 10.70
C VAL A 37 1.50 2.86 12.12
N ASN A 38 2.62 2.88 12.82
CA ASN A 38 2.73 2.45 14.21
C ASN A 38 1.87 3.31 15.14
N GLY A 39 1.78 4.62 14.91
CA GLY A 39 0.92 5.54 15.66
C GLY A 39 -0.58 5.36 15.38
N HIS A 40 -0.95 4.93 14.17
CA HIS A 40 -2.35 4.79 13.76
C HIS A 40 -2.92 3.37 13.99
N ASP A 41 -2.15 2.34 13.64
CA ASP A 41 -2.59 0.94 13.66
C ASP A 41 -1.90 0.10 14.76
N GLY A 42 -0.85 0.63 15.40
CA GLY A 42 -0.09 -0.06 16.45
C GLY A 42 1.18 -0.76 15.93
N PRO A 43 2.14 -1.12 16.82
CA PRO A 43 3.45 -1.65 16.44
C PRO A 43 3.45 -3.14 16.07
N GLU A 44 2.27 -3.74 15.91
CA GLU A 44 2.14 -5.17 15.61
C GLU A 44 2.40 -5.46 14.13
N LEU A 45 3.04 -6.59 13.83
CA LEU A 45 3.32 -6.99 12.44
C LEU A 45 2.05 -7.01 11.56
N LEU A 46 0.93 -7.44 12.13
CA LEU A 46 -0.35 -7.51 11.40
C LEU A 46 -0.94 -6.11 11.13
N ALA A 47 -0.70 -5.15 12.03
CA ALA A 47 -1.10 -3.76 11.86
C ALA A 47 -0.35 -3.12 10.68
N GLU A 48 0.97 -3.29 10.65
CA GLU A 48 1.80 -2.84 9.54
C GLU A 48 1.41 -3.52 8.22
N ALA A 49 1.24 -4.84 8.22
CA ALA A 49 0.78 -5.59 7.05
C ALA A 49 -0.56 -5.07 6.49
N ARG A 50 -1.50 -4.71 7.38
CA ARG A 50 -2.80 -4.13 6.98
C ARG A 50 -2.62 -2.76 6.33
N ALA A 51 -1.70 -1.93 6.83
CA ALA A 51 -1.38 -0.65 6.21
C ALA A 51 -0.78 -0.82 4.81
N LEU A 52 0.17 -1.75 4.63
CA LEU A 52 0.74 -2.06 3.32
C LEU A 52 -0.33 -2.58 2.34
N ALA A 53 -1.24 -3.45 2.80
CA ALA A 53 -2.33 -3.95 1.96
C ALA A 53 -3.26 -2.80 1.49
N ARG A 54 -3.61 -1.85 2.37
CA ARG A 54 -4.40 -0.68 1.99
C ARG A 54 -3.67 0.20 0.97
N ALA A 55 -2.36 0.41 1.14
CA ALA A 55 -1.55 1.16 0.20
C ALA A 55 -1.59 0.52 -1.20
N ILE A 56 -1.41 -0.80 -1.30
CA ILE A 56 -1.48 -1.51 -2.59
C ILE A 56 -2.86 -1.33 -3.25
N VAL A 57 -3.96 -1.51 -2.49
CA VAL A 57 -5.31 -1.32 -3.02
C VAL A 57 -5.52 0.10 -3.54
N LEU A 58 -5.13 1.12 -2.77
CA LEU A 58 -5.20 2.53 -3.18
C LEU A 58 -4.38 2.81 -4.45
N THR A 59 -3.19 2.21 -4.59
CA THR A 59 -2.41 2.33 -5.83
C THR A 59 -3.18 1.73 -7.01
N VAL A 60 -3.72 0.52 -6.86
CA VAL A 60 -4.46 -0.16 -7.93
C VAL A 60 -5.71 0.62 -8.34
N GLU A 61 -6.43 1.18 -7.37
CA GLU A 61 -7.61 2.02 -7.64
C GLU A 61 -7.23 3.28 -8.44
N ARG A 62 -6.15 3.98 -8.06
CA ARG A 62 -5.64 5.14 -8.81
C ARG A 62 -5.29 4.78 -10.25
N LEU A 63 -4.53 3.69 -10.45
CA LEU A 63 -4.15 3.21 -11.78
C LEU A 63 -5.37 2.83 -12.64
N SER A 64 -6.42 2.28 -12.02
CA SER A 64 -7.65 1.89 -12.72
C SER A 64 -8.45 3.11 -13.21
N ILE A 65 -8.34 4.24 -12.51
CA ILE A 65 -9.00 5.50 -12.88
C ILE A 65 -8.24 6.20 -14.02
N ASP A 66 -6.92 6.22 -13.98
CA ASP A 66 -6.08 6.82 -15.03
C ASP A 66 -6.12 6.06 -16.37
N GLY A 67 -6.51 4.77 -16.35
CA GLY A 67 -6.64 3.94 -17.56
C GLY A 67 -7.84 4.27 -18.46
N THR A 68 -8.84 5.00 -17.98
CA THR A 68 -10.00 5.38 -18.77
C THR A 68 -9.81 6.77 -19.37
N LYS A 69 -8.94 6.91 -20.38
CA LYS A 69 -8.98 8.09 -21.24
C LYS A 69 -10.37 8.11 -21.90
N PRO A 70 -11.19 9.17 -21.73
CA PRO A 70 -12.45 9.27 -22.46
C PRO A 70 -12.15 9.17 -23.96
N PRO A 71 -12.94 8.42 -24.75
CA PRO A 71 -12.79 8.44 -26.19
C PRO A 71 -12.82 9.89 -26.65
N ALA A 72 -11.84 10.27 -27.48
CA ALA A 72 -11.70 11.63 -27.97
C ALA A 72 -13.06 12.15 -28.46
N PRO A 73 -13.48 13.37 -28.09
CA PRO A 73 -14.77 13.89 -28.54
C PRO A 73 -14.78 13.88 -30.06
N SER A 74 -15.65 13.05 -30.65
CA SER A 74 -15.91 13.09 -32.09
C SER A 74 -16.54 14.44 -32.41
N ILE A 75 -15.70 15.39 -32.81
CA ILE A 75 -16.14 16.62 -33.45
C ILE A 75 -16.76 16.20 -34.79
N LYS A 76 -18.09 16.25 -34.89
CA LYS A 76 -18.78 16.22 -36.18
C LYS A 76 -18.78 17.65 -36.72
N ALA A 77 -18.25 17.79 -37.93
CA ALA A 77 -18.24 19.02 -38.72
C ALA A 77 -19.66 19.45 -39.13
#